data_AF-A0AAY4BNC2-F1
#
_entry.id   AF-A0AAY4BNC2-F1
#
_cell.length_a   1.000
_cell.length_b   1.000
_cell.length_c   1.000
_cell.angle_alpha   90.00
_cell.angle_beta   90.00
_cell.angle_gamma   90.00
#
_symmetry.space_group_name_H-M   'P 1'
#
loop_
_entity.id
_entity.type
_entity.pdbx_description
1 polymer ?
#
loop_
_entity_poly.entity_id
_entity_poly.type
_entity_poly.pdbx_seq_one_letter_code
_entity_poly.pdbx_strand_id
1 'polypeptide(L)'
;MHHLQPLHIKNHSNVPHCAPKEMRSSCSTPFLVLPPLMEWIRVAVAHAEHRRSYSVDSDDVRQAARLLLPGVDCEPRQLRTDDCFCVSRKLDAASTEAKFLQDLGFRMLNCGRTDLVKQAVNLLGPDGINSMSEQGMTPLMYACVRGDEAMVQMLLDAGADINSQVPNTVQKHPSVYPDTRQATPLTFAVLHGHVPVVQLLLDARANVEGSLQDGLENYAETPLQLAAAAGNFELVNLLLERGADPMVGTMYRNGISTAPHGDMNSFSLAAAHGHRNVFRRLLSQPDKGRSDVLSLEEILAEGSEEGERGAVQMDPTRTGKARLKALREAMYHSSEHGHVDITLDIRSLGVPWTLHSWLESLRTCFMQHRRPLIQGLLKDFSCIEEEEYTEELITHGLPLMFQILRASKNEVISQQLAVIFTQCYGPYPVPKLTEIKRKQTSRLDPHFLNNKEMSDVTFLVEGKPFYAHKVLLFTASSRFKSLLANRPATENTCIEISHVKYSIFQVKYLSFSQAVE
;
A
#
# COMPACT_ATOMS: atom_id res chain seq x y z
N MET A 1 11.84 -37.56 12.89
CA MET A 1 12.68 -38.37 13.81
C MET A 1 13.05 -37.52 15.00
N HIS A 2 12.38 -37.72 16.13
CA HIS A 2 12.95 -37.65 17.49
C HIS A 2 11.95 -38.36 18.41
N HIS A 3 12.44 -39.34 19.15
CA HIS A 3 11.68 -40.34 19.91
C HIS A 3 10.87 -39.73 21.06
N LEU A 4 9.57 -40.01 21.12
CA LEU A 4 8.77 -39.92 22.35
C LEU A 4 8.79 -41.30 23.02
N GLN A 5 9.42 -41.38 24.20
CA GLN A 5 9.30 -42.53 25.10
C GLN A 5 7.90 -42.56 25.75
N PRO A 6 7.34 -43.75 26.02
CA PRO A 6 6.12 -43.88 26.81
C PRO A 6 6.40 -43.63 28.30
N LEU A 7 5.74 -42.64 28.89
CA LEU A 7 5.78 -42.40 30.33
C LEU A 7 4.96 -43.48 31.05
N HIS A 8 5.68 -44.41 31.67
CA HIS A 8 5.17 -45.32 32.69
C HIS A 8 4.60 -44.51 33.87
N ILE A 9 3.30 -44.63 34.12
CA ILE A 9 2.68 -44.18 35.37
C ILE A 9 3.15 -45.14 36.47
N LYS A 10 4.17 -44.74 37.23
CA LYS A 10 4.51 -45.38 38.51
C LYS A 10 3.51 -44.88 39.56
N ASN A 11 2.71 -45.80 40.09
CA ASN A 11 2.02 -45.64 41.36
C ASN A 11 3.04 -45.35 42.46
N HIS A 12 3.14 -44.10 42.88
CA HIS A 12 3.70 -43.75 44.18
C HIS A 12 2.60 -43.14 45.06
N SER A 13 2.08 -44.02 45.91
CA SER A 13 1.39 -43.69 47.15
C SER A 13 2.22 -42.72 47.98
N ASN A 14 1.68 -41.53 48.24
CA ASN A 14 1.86 -40.80 49.50
C ASN A 14 0.85 -39.64 49.56
N VAL A 15 -0.33 -39.96 50.10
CA VAL A 15 -1.28 -38.96 50.61
C VAL A 15 -1.12 -38.99 52.14
N PRO A 16 -0.85 -37.87 52.83
CA PRO A 16 -1.00 -37.83 54.27
C PRO A 16 -2.49 -37.83 54.63
N HIS A 17 -2.84 -38.75 55.52
CA HIS A 17 -4.18 -39.02 56.01
C HIS A 17 -5.00 -37.78 56.42
N CYS A 18 -6.18 -37.64 55.82
CA CYS A 18 -7.39 -37.22 56.53
C CYS A 18 -8.48 -38.24 56.19
N ALA A 19 -8.93 -38.99 57.20
CA ALA A 19 -9.86 -40.10 57.04
C ALA A 19 -11.27 -39.63 56.64
N PRO A 20 -11.94 -40.27 55.67
CA PRO A 20 -13.38 -40.15 55.52
C PRO A 20 -14.09 -41.23 56.34
N LYS A 21 -15.15 -40.84 57.04
CA LYS A 21 -16.10 -41.76 57.70
C LYS A 21 -16.75 -42.65 56.64
N GLU A 22 -16.79 -43.95 56.93
CA GLU A 22 -17.49 -44.96 56.13
C GLU A 22 -18.99 -44.65 56.03
N MET A 23 -19.52 -44.65 54.81
CA MET A 23 -20.93 -44.92 54.54
C MET A 23 -20.96 -45.90 53.37
N ARG A 24 -21.43 -47.12 53.63
CA ARG A 24 -21.51 -48.21 52.65
C ARG A 24 -22.71 -48.04 51.72
N SER A 25 -22.46 -48.49 50.49
CA SER A 25 -23.31 -49.27 49.58
C SER A 25 -24.33 -48.61 48.64
N SER A 26 -24.14 -49.03 47.38
CA SER A 26 -25.09 -49.31 46.31
C SER A 26 -25.65 -48.14 45.48
N CYS A 27 -25.00 -47.89 44.33
CA CYS A 27 -25.73 -47.79 43.06
C CYS A 27 -24.77 -48.11 41.90
N SER A 28 -25.22 -48.96 40.98
CA SER A 28 -24.54 -49.37 39.76
C SER A 28 -23.96 -48.19 39.00
N THR A 29 -22.64 -48.15 38.76
CA THR A 29 -22.06 -47.20 37.83
C THR A 29 -22.46 -47.59 36.40
N PRO A 30 -23.17 -46.74 35.65
CA PRO A 30 -23.26 -46.94 34.20
C PRO A 30 -21.83 -46.81 33.66
N PHE A 31 -21.46 -47.65 32.70
CA PHE A 31 -20.17 -47.52 32.00
C PHE A 31 -20.06 -46.09 31.47
N LEU A 32 -19.24 -45.26 32.11
CA LEU A 32 -18.95 -43.91 31.65
C LEU A 32 -18.13 -44.09 30.36
N VAL A 33 -18.76 -43.95 29.21
CA VAL A 33 -18.04 -43.84 27.95
C VAL A 33 -17.25 -42.53 28.04
N LEU A 34 -15.95 -42.65 28.30
CA LEU A 34 -15.07 -41.50 28.37
C LEU A 34 -15.08 -40.79 27.01
N PRO A 35 -15.19 -39.45 26.99
CA PRO A 35 -15.07 -38.69 25.76
C PRO A 35 -13.79 -39.07 25.01
N PRO A 36 -13.82 -39.15 23.67
CA PRO A 36 -12.65 -39.51 22.90
C PRO A 36 -11.51 -38.51 23.13
N LEU A 37 -10.27 -38.97 23.02
CA LEU A 37 -9.07 -38.13 23.23
C LEU A 37 -9.08 -36.84 22.40
N MET A 38 -9.68 -36.87 21.21
CA MET A 38 -9.81 -35.69 20.35
C MET A 38 -10.65 -34.59 21.01
N GLU A 39 -11.68 -34.95 21.78
CA GLU A 39 -12.51 -33.98 22.51
C GLU A 39 -11.76 -33.36 23.67
N TRP A 40 -10.96 -34.16 24.38
CA TRP A 40 -10.05 -33.69 25.41
C TRP A 40 -9.02 -32.71 24.87
N ILE A 41 -8.39 -33.04 23.72
CA ILE A 41 -7.43 -32.15 23.06
C ILE A 41 -8.12 -30.86 22.64
N ARG A 42 -9.31 -30.93 22.01
CA ARG A 42 -10.04 -29.74 21.55
C ARG A 42 -10.38 -28.80 22.70
N VAL A 43 -10.93 -29.32 23.79
CA VAL A 43 -11.35 -28.49 24.95
C VAL A 43 -10.13 -27.95 25.70
N ALA A 44 -9.07 -28.76 25.89
CA ALA A 44 -7.85 -28.30 26.55
C ALA A 44 -7.08 -27.26 25.70
N VAL A 45 -7.03 -27.45 24.38
CA VAL A 45 -6.47 -26.45 23.45
C VAL A 45 -7.31 -25.18 23.46
N ALA A 46 -8.64 -25.27 23.49
CA ALA A 46 -9.50 -24.09 23.60
C ALA A 46 -9.24 -23.31 24.92
N HIS A 47 -8.98 -24.01 26.03
CA HIS A 47 -8.54 -23.36 27.28
C HIS A 47 -7.15 -22.70 27.15
N ALA A 48 -6.20 -23.37 26.51
CA ALA A 48 -4.87 -22.83 26.26
C ALA A 48 -4.89 -21.60 25.32
N GLU A 49 -5.70 -21.65 24.26
CA GLU A 49 -5.96 -20.53 23.33
C GLU A 49 -6.67 -19.37 24.04
N HIS A 50 -7.62 -19.66 24.92
CA HIS A 50 -8.33 -18.64 25.70
C HIS A 50 -7.40 -17.82 26.62
N ARG A 51 -6.32 -18.43 27.10
CA ARG A 51 -5.22 -17.75 27.82
C ARG A 51 -4.05 -17.35 26.93
N ARG A 52 -4.20 -17.49 25.60
CA ARG A 52 -3.19 -17.17 24.56
C ARG A 52 -1.83 -17.83 24.79
N SER A 53 -1.83 -19.07 25.28
CA SER A 53 -0.62 -19.86 25.47
C SER A 53 -0.39 -20.80 24.30
N TYR A 54 0.87 -20.89 23.88
CA TYR A 54 1.30 -21.80 22.82
C TYR A 54 1.38 -23.28 23.27
N SER A 55 1.19 -23.55 24.56
CA SER A 55 1.24 -24.91 25.11
C SER A 55 0.05 -25.15 26.03
N VAL A 56 -0.49 -26.37 25.97
CA VAL A 56 -1.51 -26.87 26.90
C VAL A 56 -0.82 -27.28 28.20
N ASP A 57 -1.29 -26.78 29.33
CA ASP A 57 -0.76 -27.12 30.65
C ASP A 57 -1.68 -28.11 31.40
N SER A 58 -1.24 -28.57 32.57
CA SER A 58 -2.01 -29.53 33.37
C SER A 58 -3.36 -28.98 33.86
N ASP A 59 -3.51 -27.66 33.94
CA ASP A 59 -4.73 -27.02 34.40
C ASP A 59 -5.76 -26.92 33.28
N ASP A 60 -5.34 -26.68 32.03
CA ASP A 60 -6.20 -26.73 30.84
C ASP A 60 -6.89 -28.10 30.73
N VAL A 61 -6.15 -29.16 31.03
CA VAL A 61 -6.67 -30.54 31.05
C VAL A 61 -7.63 -30.75 32.22
N ARG A 62 -7.40 -30.14 33.39
CA ARG A 62 -8.34 -30.19 34.52
C ARG A 62 -9.63 -29.45 34.22
N GLN A 63 -9.56 -28.25 33.64
CA GLN A 63 -10.76 -27.51 33.23
C GLN A 63 -11.54 -28.27 32.13
N ALA A 64 -10.83 -28.90 31.19
CA ALA A 64 -11.46 -29.81 30.23
C ALA A 64 -12.14 -31.00 30.92
N ALA A 65 -11.52 -31.59 31.95
CA ALA A 65 -12.11 -32.67 32.74
C ALA A 65 -13.42 -32.23 33.42
N ARG A 66 -13.45 -31.02 33.99
CA ARG A 66 -14.65 -30.44 34.62
C ARG A 66 -15.83 -30.35 33.66
N LEU A 67 -15.57 -30.04 32.40
CA LEU A 67 -16.59 -29.91 31.36
C LEU A 67 -17.00 -31.25 30.76
N LEU A 68 -16.04 -32.15 30.57
CA LEU A 68 -16.22 -33.38 29.82
C LEU A 68 -16.62 -34.59 30.69
N LEU A 69 -16.39 -34.53 32.00
CA LEU A 69 -16.70 -35.63 32.93
C LEU A 69 -17.77 -35.22 33.95
N PRO A 70 -18.94 -35.91 33.96
CA PRO A 70 -19.95 -35.71 34.97
C PRO A 70 -19.42 -35.99 36.38
N GLY A 71 -19.57 -35.03 37.30
CA GLY A 71 -19.23 -35.21 38.72
C GLY A 71 -17.75 -35.00 39.08
N VAL A 72 -16.91 -34.57 38.13
CA VAL A 72 -15.53 -34.14 38.43
C VAL A 72 -15.57 -32.68 38.86
N ASP A 73 -15.42 -32.45 40.16
CA ASP A 73 -15.28 -31.11 40.72
C ASP A 73 -13.80 -30.82 40.96
N CYS A 74 -13.16 -30.18 39.97
CA CYS A 74 -11.85 -29.59 40.15
C CYS A 74 -11.99 -28.07 40.29
N GLU A 75 -11.19 -27.47 41.17
CA GLU A 75 -11.20 -26.03 41.39
C GLU A 75 -11.11 -25.26 40.06
N PRO A 76 -11.94 -24.20 39.86
CA PRO A 76 -11.78 -23.33 38.70
C PRO A 76 -10.36 -22.79 38.68
N ARG A 77 -9.78 -22.60 37.48
CA ARG A 77 -8.45 -22.02 37.32
C ARG A 77 -8.39 -20.70 38.09
N GLN A 78 -7.50 -20.61 39.07
CA GLN A 78 -7.23 -19.35 39.77
C GLN A 78 -6.48 -18.43 38.83
N LEU A 79 -7.09 -17.31 38.47
CA LEU A 79 -6.52 -16.30 37.59
C LEU A 79 -5.28 -15.70 38.26
N ARG A 80 -4.11 -15.86 37.63
CA ARG A 80 -2.87 -15.22 38.10
C ARG A 80 -2.62 -13.96 37.30
N THR A 81 -1.89 -13.01 37.90
CA THR A 81 -1.46 -11.77 37.23
C THR A 81 -0.69 -12.02 35.93
N ASP A 82 -0.06 -13.19 35.79
CA ASP A 82 0.67 -13.59 34.59
C ASP A 82 -0.24 -14.13 33.46
N ASP A 83 -1.51 -14.44 33.74
CA ASP A 83 -2.51 -14.86 32.74
C ASP A 83 -3.17 -13.66 32.03
N CYS A 84 -2.92 -12.44 32.51
CA CYS A 84 -3.30 -11.19 31.86
C CYS A 84 -2.14 -10.67 31.03
N PHE A 85 -2.22 -10.79 29.70
CA PHE A 85 -1.29 -10.12 28.78
C PHE A 85 -1.56 -8.60 28.72
N CYS A 86 -1.38 -7.93 29.85
CA CYS A 86 -1.04 -6.53 29.87
C CYS A 86 0.45 -6.40 29.60
N VAL A 87 0.83 -5.58 28.62
CA VAL A 87 2.16 -4.94 28.60
C VAL A 87 2.21 -4.08 29.87
N SER A 88 2.66 -4.66 30.97
CA SER A 88 2.52 -4.07 32.29
C SER A 88 3.55 -2.95 32.47
N ARG A 89 3.10 -1.70 32.36
CA ARG A 89 3.49 -0.70 33.36
C ARG A 89 2.97 -1.23 34.69
N LYS A 90 3.78 -1.20 35.75
CA LYS A 90 3.38 -1.65 37.11
C LYS A 90 2.05 -1.02 37.54
N LEU A 91 0.94 -1.70 37.25
CA LEU A 91 -0.39 -1.33 37.70
C LEU A 91 -0.53 -1.77 39.15
N ASP A 92 -1.28 -1.01 39.94
CA ASP A 92 -1.68 -1.45 41.27
C ASP A 92 -2.76 -2.54 41.19
N ALA A 93 -3.05 -3.19 42.32
CA ALA A 93 -4.02 -4.28 42.38
C ALA A 93 -5.41 -3.85 41.90
N ALA A 94 -5.84 -2.64 42.25
CA ALA A 94 -7.13 -2.08 41.85
C ALA A 94 -7.23 -1.85 40.34
N SER A 95 -6.20 -1.28 39.71
CA SER A 95 -6.17 -1.08 38.25
C SER A 95 -6.09 -2.41 37.49
N THR A 96 -5.39 -3.40 38.06
CA THR A 96 -5.32 -4.75 37.48
C THR A 96 -6.67 -5.44 37.51
N GLU A 97 -7.39 -5.36 38.64
CA GLU A 97 -8.75 -5.88 38.77
C GLU A 97 -9.72 -5.20 37.80
N ALA A 98 -9.70 -3.86 37.72
CA ALA A 98 -10.54 -3.11 36.79
C ALA A 98 -10.30 -3.53 35.33
N LYS A 99 -9.03 -3.68 34.94
CA LYS A 99 -8.65 -4.14 33.59
C LYS A 99 -9.09 -5.57 33.32
N PHE A 100 -8.95 -6.46 34.30
CA PHE A 100 -9.44 -7.83 34.19
C PHE A 100 -10.96 -7.88 33.98
N LEU A 101 -11.72 -7.11 34.76
CA LEU A 101 -13.18 -7.04 34.62
C LEU A 101 -13.60 -6.45 33.28
N GLN A 102 -12.87 -5.45 32.78
CA GLN A 102 -13.07 -4.89 31.44
C GLN A 102 -12.82 -5.96 30.37
N ASP A 103 -11.67 -6.64 30.39
CA ASP A 103 -11.34 -7.73 29.45
C ASP A 103 -12.39 -8.85 29.48
N LEU A 104 -12.87 -9.22 30.67
CA LEU A 104 -13.92 -10.20 30.86
C LEU A 104 -15.23 -9.73 30.23
N GLY A 105 -15.65 -8.50 30.51
CA GLY A 105 -16.84 -7.89 29.90
C GLY A 105 -16.77 -7.89 28.37
N PHE A 106 -15.63 -7.52 27.79
CA PHE A 106 -15.39 -7.60 26.35
C PHE A 106 -15.50 -9.02 25.81
N ARG A 107 -14.92 -10.02 26.48
CA ARG A 107 -15.05 -11.43 26.08
C ARG A 107 -16.49 -11.93 26.15
N MET A 108 -17.26 -11.49 27.14
CA MET A 108 -18.68 -11.83 27.28
C MET A 108 -19.50 -11.25 26.13
N LEU A 109 -19.24 -10.02 25.70
CA LEU A 109 -19.88 -9.46 24.51
C LEU A 109 -19.44 -10.20 23.25
N ASN A 110 -18.14 -10.45 23.09
CA ASN A 110 -17.55 -11.09 21.90
C ASN A 110 -17.86 -12.59 21.73
N CYS A 111 -18.62 -13.21 22.65
CA CYS A 111 -19.03 -14.62 22.52
C CYS A 111 -20.41 -14.81 21.87
N GLY A 112 -21.13 -13.74 21.54
CA GLY A 112 -22.38 -13.79 20.75
C GLY A 112 -23.60 -14.21 21.54
N ARG A 113 -23.47 -14.34 22.86
CA ARG A 113 -24.52 -14.76 23.78
C ARG A 113 -25.30 -13.57 24.34
N THR A 114 -26.56 -13.44 23.94
CA THR A 114 -27.46 -12.34 24.34
C THR A 114 -27.75 -12.32 25.85
N ASP A 115 -27.76 -13.49 26.50
CA ASP A 115 -27.98 -13.65 27.94
C ASP A 115 -26.86 -13.02 28.78
N LEU A 116 -25.65 -12.94 28.25
CA LEU A 116 -24.49 -12.38 28.94
C LEU A 116 -24.38 -10.86 28.84
N VAL A 117 -25.13 -10.22 27.95
CA VAL A 117 -25.01 -8.78 27.68
C VAL A 117 -25.21 -7.94 28.94
N LYS A 118 -26.25 -8.22 29.73
CA LYS A 118 -26.53 -7.46 30.96
C LYS A 118 -25.38 -7.57 31.97
N GLN A 119 -24.83 -8.77 32.14
CA GLN A 119 -23.71 -8.98 33.06
C GLN A 119 -22.43 -8.32 32.53
N ALA A 120 -22.18 -8.39 31.21
CA ALA A 120 -21.05 -7.73 30.58
C ALA A 120 -21.10 -6.21 30.75
N VAL A 121 -22.26 -5.58 30.52
CA VAL A 121 -22.47 -4.13 30.71
C VAL A 121 -22.17 -3.72 32.16
N ASN A 122 -22.61 -4.51 33.15
CA ASN A 122 -22.30 -4.23 34.56
C ASN A 122 -20.80 -4.29 34.86
N LEU A 123 -20.06 -5.20 34.22
CA LEU A 123 -18.60 -5.32 34.38
C LEU A 123 -17.84 -4.18 33.68
N LEU A 124 -18.38 -3.67 32.58
CA LEU A 124 -17.77 -2.63 31.74
C LEU A 124 -17.97 -1.21 32.29
N GLY A 125 -18.74 -1.06 33.37
CA GLY A 125 -18.91 0.20 34.09
C GLY A 125 -19.86 1.18 33.40
N PRO A 126 -19.67 2.50 33.58
CA PRO A 126 -20.65 3.51 33.15
C PRO A 126 -20.83 3.57 31.63
N ASP A 127 -19.77 3.31 30.86
CA ASP A 127 -19.80 3.30 29.40
C ASP A 127 -20.43 2.00 28.84
N GLY A 128 -20.52 0.95 29.67
CA GLY A 128 -21.26 -0.27 29.40
C GLY A 128 -20.91 -0.92 28.06
N ILE A 129 -21.91 -1.04 27.18
CA ILE A 129 -21.76 -1.65 25.85
C ILE A 129 -20.83 -0.84 24.92
N ASN A 130 -20.62 0.44 25.21
CA ASN A 130 -19.81 1.37 24.43
C ASN A 130 -18.40 1.56 25.00
N SER A 131 -18.04 0.82 26.05
CA SER A 131 -16.68 0.84 26.60
C SER A 131 -15.67 0.53 25.50
N MET A 132 -14.54 1.23 25.53
CA MET A 132 -13.47 1.09 24.54
C MET A 132 -12.32 0.23 25.09
N SER A 133 -11.69 -0.54 24.21
CA SER A 133 -10.48 -1.29 24.54
C SER A 133 -9.26 -0.34 24.63
N GLU A 134 -8.10 -0.90 24.99
CA GLU A 134 -6.81 -0.18 24.94
C GLU A 134 -6.49 0.38 23.54
N GLN A 135 -7.04 -0.23 22.49
CA GLN A 135 -6.91 0.23 21.10
C GLN A 135 -7.97 1.27 20.72
N GLY A 136 -8.79 1.72 21.68
CA GLY A 136 -9.87 2.67 21.43
C GLY A 136 -11.07 2.08 20.66
N MET A 137 -11.17 0.75 20.57
CA MET A 137 -12.22 0.07 19.81
C MET A 137 -13.37 -0.38 20.71
N THR A 138 -14.60 -0.20 20.25
CA THR A 138 -15.81 -0.72 20.93
C THR A 138 -16.05 -2.19 20.57
N PRO A 139 -16.86 -2.93 21.35
CA PRO A 139 -17.30 -4.29 20.99
C PRO A 139 -17.94 -4.35 19.60
N LEU A 140 -18.72 -3.32 19.23
CA LEU A 140 -19.34 -3.21 17.90
C LEU A 140 -18.30 -3.14 16.78
N MET A 141 -17.22 -2.38 16.97
CA MET A 141 -16.12 -2.32 15.99
C MET A 141 -15.43 -3.68 15.83
N TYR A 142 -15.20 -4.43 16.92
CA TYR A 142 -14.64 -5.79 16.82
C TYR A 142 -15.57 -6.76 16.07
N ALA A 143 -16.88 -6.66 16.29
CA ALA A 143 -17.87 -7.44 15.55
C ALA A 143 -17.84 -7.09 14.04
N CYS A 144 -17.70 -5.80 13.71
CA CYS A 144 -17.58 -5.30 12.34
C CYS A 144 -16.31 -5.80 11.64
N VAL A 145 -15.16 -5.80 12.32
CA VAL A 145 -13.91 -6.37 11.79
C VAL A 145 -14.05 -7.87 11.47
N ARG A 146 -14.79 -8.60 12.31
CA ARG A 146 -15.02 -10.05 12.15
C ARG A 146 -16.06 -10.41 11.10
N GLY A 147 -16.91 -9.46 10.70
CA GLY A 147 -18.03 -9.72 9.80
C GLY A 147 -19.15 -10.53 10.45
N ASP A 148 -19.25 -10.51 11.78
CA ASP A 148 -20.23 -11.31 12.52
C ASP A 148 -21.57 -10.57 12.61
N GLU A 149 -22.43 -10.79 11.61
CA GLU A 149 -23.72 -10.11 11.47
C GLU A 149 -24.64 -10.32 12.69
N ALA A 150 -24.67 -11.52 13.25
CA ALA A 150 -25.49 -11.84 14.43
C ALA A 150 -24.99 -11.08 15.67
N MET A 151 -23.67 -10.98 15.84
CA MET A 151 -23.05 -10.19 16.90
C MET A 151 -23.36 -8.69 16.73
N VAL A 152 -23.22 -8.17 15.51
CA VAL A 152 -23.52 -6.76 15.21
C VAL A 152 -24.98 -6.45 15.56
N GLN A 153 -25.92 -7.30 15.13
CA GLN A 153 -27.33 -7.12 15.46
C GLN A 153 -27.57 -7.14 16.98
N MET A 154 -27.00 -8.12 17.69
CA MET A 154 -27.12 -8.23 19.15
C MET A 154 -26.60 -6.99 19.87
N LEU A 155 -25.45 -6.46 19.45
CA LEU A 155 -24.84 -5.28 20.06
C LEU A 155 -25.66 -4.02 19.78
N LEU A 156 -26.21 -3.86 18.57
CA LEU A 156 -27.12 -2.75 18.25
C LEU A 156 -28.43 -2.83 19.03
N ASP A 157 -29.02 -4.03 19.15
CA ASP A 157 -30.22 -4.27 19.96
C ASP A 157 -29.98 -3.96 21.45
N ALA A 158 -28.74 -4.15 21.91
CA ALA A 158 -28.30 -3.80 23.26
C ALA A 158 -27.98 -2.31 23.47
N GLY A 159 -28.10 -1.48 22.43
CA GLY A 159 -27.88 -0.03 22.50
C GLY A 159 -26.43 0.40 22.25
N ALA A 160 -25.64 -0.39 21.51
CA ALA A 160 -24.32 0.06 21.05
C ALA A 160 -24.43 1.29 20.14
N ASP A 161 -23.53 2.26 20.34
CA ASP A 161 -23.45 3.46 19.54
C ASP A 161 -22.81 3.15 18.19
N ILE A 162 -23.66 3.21 17.16
CA ILE A 162 -23.34 2.90 15.77
C ILE A 162 -22.33 3.87 15.15
N ASN A 163 -22.23 5.09 15.68
CA ASN A 163 -21.35 6.14 15.18
C ASN A 163 -20.17 6.43 16.10
N SER A 164 -19.92 5.56 17.09
CA SER A 164 -18.74 5.65 17.94
C SER A 164 -17.47 5.70 17.10
N GLN A 165 -16.51 6.55 17.48
CA GLN A 165 -15.27 6.75 16.74
C GLN A 165 -14.08 6.39 17.61
N VAL A 166 -13.08 5.74 17.00
CA VAL A 166 -11.81 5.51 17.66
C VAL A 166 -11.17 6.86 18.02
N PRO A 167 -10.75 7.09 19.27
CA PRO A 167 -10.22 8.38 19.69
C PRO A 167 -9.00 8.85 18.88
N ASN A 168 -9.00 10.12 18.47
CA ASN A 168 -7.84 10.74 17.81
C ASN A 168 -6.71 11.12 18.82
N THR A 169 -7.04 11.26 20.11
CA THR A 169 -6.10 11.82 21.10
C THR A 169 -5.11 10.79 21.66
N VAL A 170 -3.82 11.03 21.40
CA VAL A 170 -2.70 10.19 21.88
C VAL A 170 -2.55 10.22 23.40
N GLN A 171 -3.04 11.28 24.07
CA GLN A 171 -2.85 11.44 25.52
C GLN A 171 -3.75 10.52 26.37
N LYS A 172 -4.98 10.23 25.92
CA LYS A 172 -5.91 9.34 26.63
C LYS A 172 -5.74 7.88 26.22
N HIS A 173 -5.38 7.62 24.96
CA HIS A 173 -5.17 6.26 24.44
C HIS A 173 -3.86 6.19 23.62
N PRO A 174 -2.69 6.03 24.27
CA PRO A 174 -1.40 6.02 23.58
C PRO A 174 -1.18 4.78 22.70
N SER A 175 -2.01 3.75 22.86
CA SER A 175 -1.93 2.48 22.13
C SER A 175 -2.79 2.42 20.87
N VAL A 176 -3.53 3.49 20.54
CA VAL A 176 -4.32 3.58 19.30
C VAL A 176 -3.38 3.70 18.10
N TYR A 177 -3.54 2.78 17.15
CA TYR A 177 -2.80 2.83 15.89
C TYR A 177 -3.22 4.05 15.07
N PRO A 178 -2.28 4.80 14.47
CA PRO A 178 -2.59 5.98 13.66
C PRO A 178 -3.67 5.72 12.60
N ASP A 179 -3.58 4.59 11.90
CA ASP A 179 -4.47 4.24 10.78
C ASP A 179 -5.91 3.93 11.22
N THR A 180 -6.10 3.62 12.51
CA THR A 180 -7.43 3.31 13.08
C THR A 180 -8.09 4.52 13.72
N ARG A 181 -7.41 5.66 13.82
CA ARG A 181 -7.95 6.86 14.47
C ARG A 181 -9.17 7.35 13.71
N GLN A 182 -10.16 7.82 14.46
CA GLN A 182 -11.44 8.28 13.93
C GLN A 182 -12.24 7.21 13.17
N ALA A 183 -11.77 5.97 13.05
CA ALA A 183 -12.54 4.90 12.42
C ALA A 183 -13.86 4.66 13.18
N THR A 184 -14.92 4.41 12.43
CA THR A 184 -16.26 4.04 12.91
C THR A 184 -16.51 2.54 12.69
N PRO A 185 -17.54 1.95 13.31
CA PRO A 185 -17.99 0.60 12.97
C PRO A 185 -18.17 0.40 11.45
N LEU A 186 -18.76 1.38 10.76
CA LEU A 186 -18.98 1.32 9.31
C LEU A 186 -17.67 1.28 8.52
N THR A 187 -16.67 2.13 8.85
CA THR A 187 -15.39 2.11 8.14
C THR A 187 -14.64 0.79 8.34
N PHE A 188 -14.72 0.17 9.53
CA PHE A 188 -14.15 -1.17 9.74
C PHE A 188 -14.85 -2.24 8.92
N ALA A 189 -16.19 -2.25 8.89
CA ALA A 189 -16.94 -3.21 8.09
C ALA A 189 -16.59 -3.10 6.60
N VAL A 190 -16.43 -1.86 6.09
CA VAL A 190 -16.04 -1.59 4.71
C VAL A 190 -14.59 -1.98 4.42
N LEU A 191 -13.64 -1.60 5.29
CA LEU A 191 -12.22 -1.93 5.16
C LEU A 191 -12.01 -3.45 5.03
N HIS A 192 -12.80 -4.24 5.77
CA HIS A 192 -12.72 -5.70 5.72
C HIS A 192 -13.66 -6.35 4.68
N GLY A 193 -14.42 -5.57 3.92
CA GLY A 193 -15.23 -6.08 2.81
C GLY A 193 -16.53 -6.78 3.22
N HIS A 194 -17.01 -6.58 4.45
CA HIS A 194 -18.17 -7.32 4.99
C HIS A 194 -19.51 -6.70 4.55
N VAL A 195 -19.91 -6.95 3.30
CA VAL A 195 -21.13 -6.39 2.68
C VAL A 195 -22.40 -6.55 3.54
N PRO A 196 -22.71 -7.72 4.12
CA PRO A 196 -23.92 -7.86 4.96
C PRO A 196 -23.90 -6.98 6.21
N VAL A 197 -22.74 -6.86 6.86
CA VAL A 197 -22.57 -5.98 8.03
C VAL A 197 -22.70 -4.52 7.63
N VAL A 198 -22.13 -4.12 6.50
CA VAL A 198 -22.26 -2.75 5.98
C VAL A 198 -23.72 -2.42 5.70
N GLN A 199 -24.45 -3.32 5.03
CA GLN A 199 -25.89 -3.19 4.79
C GLN A 199 -26.66 -3.01 6.10
N LEU A 200 -26.41 -3.87 7.09
CA LEU A 200 -27.06 -3.83 8.40
C LEU A 200 -26.79 -2.51 9.13
N LEU A 201 -25.54 -2.06 9.18
CA LEU A 201 -25.17 -0.78 9.82
C LEU A 201 -25.87 0.41 9.14
N LEU A 202 -25.90 0.42 7.81
CA LEU A 202 -26.56 1.48 7.05
C LEU A 202 -28.09 1.45 7.23
N ASP A 203 -28.70 0.27 7.34
CA ASP A 203 -30.12 0.11 7.67
C ASP A 203 -30.44 0.61 9.09
N ALA A 204 -29.49 0.44 10.02
CA ALA A 204 -29.53 1.00 11.37
C ALA A 204 -29.13 2.49 11.45
N ARG A 205 -29.01 3.19 10.32
CA ARG A 205 -28.70 4.63 10.21
C ARG A 205 -27.30 5.04 10.66
N ALA A 206 -26.30 4.19 10.41
CA ALA A 206 -24.90 4.61 10.48
C ALA A 206 -24.64 5.81 9.55
N ASN A 207 -23.75 6.72 9.96
CA ASN A 207 -23.34 7.83 9.11
C ASN A 207 -22.59 7.30 7.89
N VAL A 208 -23.13 7.54 6.69
CA VAL A 208 -22.60 7.03 5.42
C VAL A 208 -21.19 7.58 5.12
N GLU A 209 -20.89 8.79 5.59
CA GLU A 209 -19.57 9.43 5.45
C GLU A 209 -18.60 9.00 6.57
N GLY A 210 -18.99 8.05 7.43
CA GLY A 210 -18.19 7.56 8.54
C GLY A 210 -17.99 8.63 9.62
N SER A 211 -16.74 8.96 9.93
CA SER A 211 -16.39 9.96 10.95
C SER A 211 -16.34 11.38 10.44
N LEU A 212 -16.51 11.58 9.13
CA LEU A 212 -16.38 12.90 8.52
C LEU A 212 -17.48 13.82 9.05
N GLN A 213 -17.06 14.90 9.68
CA GLN A 213 -17.90 15.94 10.25
C GLN A 213 -17.42 17.31 9.77
N ASP A 214 -18.37 18.18 9.44
CA ASP A 214 -18.10 19.52 8.92
C ASP A 214 -17.22 20.33 9.89
N GLY A 215 -16.13 20.92 9.37
CA GLY A 215 -15.26 21.83 10.12
C GLY A 215 -14.22 21.19 11.05
N LEU A 216 -14.06 19.86 11.04
CA LEU A 216 -13.05 19.13 11.82
C LEU A 216 -11.92 18.59 10.96
N GLU A 217 -10.70 18.59 11.51
CA GLU A 217 -9.56 17.89 10.93
C GLU A 217 -9.80 16.38 10.99
N ASN A 218 -10.16 15.79 9.85
CA ASN A 218 -10.41 14.37 9.72
C ASN A 218 -9.32 13.76 8.84
N TYR A 219 -8.51 12.90 9.46
CA TYR A 219 -7.42 12.18 8.80
C TYR A 219 -7.89 10.81 8.27
N ALA A 220 -9.12 10.40 8.60
CA ALA A 220 -9.68 9.10 8.24
C ALA A 220 -10.42 9.14 6.90
N GLU A 221 -10.11 8.18 6.04
CA GLU A 221 -10.80 7.96 4.76
C GLU A 221 -12.30 7.65 4.99
N THR A 222 -13.15 8.15 4.09
CA THR A 222 -14.58 7.79 4.09
C THR A 222 -14.78 6.33 3.75
N PRO A 223 -15.91 5.73 4.17
CA PRO A 223 -16.30 4.41 3.69
C PRO A 223 -16.25 4.28 2.15
N LEU A 224 -16.67 5.31 1.41
CA LEU A 224 -16.65 5.26 -0.05
C LEU A 224 -15.23 5.28 -0.62
N GLN A 225 -14.31 6.07 -0.05
CA GLN A 225 -12.90 6.07 -0.42
C GLN A 225 -12.26 4.70 -0.21
N LEU A 226 -12.48 4.09 0.96
CA LEU A 226 -12.00 2.73 1.27
C LEU A 226 -12.52 1.69 0.28
N ALA A 227 -13.82 1.71 0.00
CA ALA A 227 -14.43 0.79 -0.96
C ALA A 227 -13.90 1.00 -2.39
N ALA A 228 -13.64 2.26 -2.77
CA ALA A 228 -13.09 2.63 -4.06
C ALA A 228 -11.63 2.18 -4.22
N ALA A 229 -10.79 2.37 -3.20
CA ALA A 229 -9.40 1.91 -3.19
C ALA A 229 -9.30 0.37 -3.23
N ALA A 230 -10.18 -0.31 -2.50
CA ALA A 230 -10.27 -1.77 -2.50
C ALA A 230 -10.86 -2.37 -3.80
N GLY A 231 -11.50 -1.56 -4.64
CA GLY A 231 -12.15 -2.03 -5.87
C GLY A 231 -13.44 -2.81 -5.63
N ASN A 232 -14.03 -2.70 -4.43
CA ASN A 232 -15.22 -3.45 -4.07
C ASN A 232 -16.47 -2.79 -4.67
N PHE A 233 -16.82 -3.22 -5.88
CA PHE A 233 -17.96 -2.69 -6.63
C PHE A 233 -19.29 -2.78 -5.88
N GLU A 234 -19.52 -3.87 -5.14
CA GLU A 234 -20.76 -4.07 -4.38
C GLU A 234 -20.88 -3.05 -3.24
N LEU A 235 -19.79 -2.84 -2.49
CA LEU A 235 -19.76 -1.82 -1.43
C LEU A 235 -19.89 -0.41 -1.98
N VAL A 236 -19.21 -0.10 -3.09
CA VAL A 236 -19.35 1.20 -3.77
C VAL A 236 -20.80 1.42 -4.18
N ASN A 237 -21.45 0.41 -4.79
CA ASN A 237 -22.84 0.52 -5.20
C ASN A 237 -23.75 0.78 -3.99
N LEU A 238 -23.59 -0.01 -2.93
CA LEU A 238 -24.37 0.11 -1.70
C LEU A 238 -24.21 1.49 -1.04
N LEU A 239 -22.97 1.95 -0.83
CA LEU A 239 -22.69 3.25 -0.19
C LEU A 239 -23.28 4.41 -0.99
N LEU A 240 -23.14 4.37 -2.32
CA LEU A 240 -23.72 5.37 -3.19
C LEU A 240 -25.26 5.37 -3.17
N GLU A 241 -25.90 4.20 -3.10
CA GLU A 241 -27.36 4.08 -2.93
C GLU A 241 -27.84 4.67 -1.59
N ARG A 242 -27.00 4.63 -0.55
CA ARG A 242 -27.27 5.29 0.74
C ARG A 242 -26.90 6.77 0.77
N GLY A 243 -26.41 7.31 -0.35
CA GLY A 243 -26.19 8.73 -0.53
C GLY A 243 -24.78 9.21 -0.26
N ALA A 244 -23.79 8.31 -0.18
CA ALA A 244 -22.38 8.67 -0.08
C ALA A 244 -21.97 9.63 -1.21
N ASP A 245 -21.19 10.64 -0.87
CA ASP A 245 -20.72 11.64 -1.83
C ASP A 245 -19.31 11.27 -2.36
N PRO A 246 -19.15 10.97 -3.65
CA PRO A 246 -17.86 10.61 -4.24
C PRO A 246 -16.86 11.77 -4.27
N MET A 247 -17.33 13.02 -4.11
CA MET A 247 -16.51 14.22 -4.11
C MET A 247 -16.00 14.60 -2.71
N VAL A 248 -16.55 14.00 -1.65
CA VAL A 248 -16.05 14.23 -0.29
C VAL A 248 -14.67 13.57 -0.16
N GLY A 249 -13.70 14.38 0.28
CA GLY A 249 -12.33 13.96 0.54
C GLY A 249 -11.90 14.40 1.94
N THR A 250 -10.87 13.75 2.46
CA THR A 250 -10.23 14.10 3.74
C THR A 250 -9.47 15.42 3.58
N MET A 251 -9.89 16.48 4.27
CA MET A 251 -9.15 17.74 4.29
C MET A 251 -7.96 17.64 5.26
N TYR A 252 -6.73 17.65 4.74
CA TYR A 252 -5.53 17.89 5.56
C TYR A 252 -5.37 19.40 5.79
N ARG A 253 -5.36 19.87 7.05
CA ARG A 253 -5.50 21.31 7.42
C ARG A 253 -4.45 22.28 6.86
N ASN A 254 -3.38 21.86 6.21
CA ASN A 254 -2.25 22.77 5.99
C ASN A 254 -1.91 23.08 4.54
N GLY A 255 -2.66 22.63 3.53
CA GLY A 255 -2.29 22.88 2.12
C GLY A 255 -0.89 22.36 1.74
N ILE A 256 -0.25 21.60 2.63
CA ILE A 256 1.01 20.89 2.45
C ILE A 256 0.67 19.44 2.78
N SER A 257 0.22 18.73 1.76
CA SER A 257 0.17 17.28 1.82
C SER A 257 1.62 16.77 1.87
N THR A 258 1.92 15.87 2.80
CA THR A 258 3.19 15.13 2.80
C THR A 258 3.24 14.08 1.69
N ALA A 259 2.10 13.79 1.05
CA ALA A 259 2.05 13.19 -0.26
C ALA A 259 2.09 14.32 -1.31
N PRO A 260 2.95 14.25 -2.34
CA PRO A 260 3.06 15.32 -3.33
C PRO A 260 1.77 15.65 -4.14
N HIS A 261 0.64 14.96 -3.92
CA HIS A 261 -0.47 14.86 -4.88
C HIS A 261 -1.88 15.17 -4.34
N GLY A 262 -2.02 15.90 -3.22
CA GLY A 262 -3.33 16.39 -2.76
C GLY A 262 -4.24 15.33 -2.12
N ASP A 263 -5.45 15.75 -1.76
CA ASP A 263 -6.43 14.93 -1.04
C ASP A 263 -7.10 13.96 -2.03
N MET A 264 -6.79 12.66 -1.93
CA MET A 264 -7.34 11.68 -2.87
C MET A 264 -8.83 11.45 -2.65
N ASN A 265 -9.68 11.99 -3.52
CA ASN A 265 -11.10 11.68 -3.57
C ASN A 265 -11.38 10.24 -4.05
N SER A 266 -12.65 9.81 -4.04
CA SER A 266 -13.02 8.44 -4.42
C SER A 266 -12.71 8.13 -5.90
N PHE A 267 -12.77 9.13 -6.78
CA PHE A 267 -12.40 8.96 -8.20
C PHE A 267 -10.91 8.69 -8.37
N SER A 268 -10.07 9.46 -7.67
CA SER A 268 -8.62 9.30 -7.77
C SER A 268 -8.13 8.00 -7.13
N LEU A 269 -8.74 7.53 -6.04
CA LEU A 269 -8.44 6.21 -5.47
C LEU A 269 -8.79 5.07 -6.44
N ALA A 270 -10.01 5.09 -7.01
CA ALA A 270 -10.40 4.09 -8.00
C ALA A 270 -9.48 4.11 -9.24
N ALA A 271 -9.05 5.30 -9.66
CA ALA A 271 -8.17 5.50 -10.80
C ALA A 271 -6.72 5.05 -10.52
N ALA A 272 -6.17 5.36 -9.34
CA ALA A 272 -4.83 4.98 -8.90
C ALA A 272 -4.64 3.46 -8.77
N HIS A 273 -5.71 2.76 -8.37
CA HIS A 273 -5.68 1.30 -8.21
C HIS A 273 -6.22 0.53 -9.44
N GLY A 274 -6.65 1.23 -10.50
CA GLY A 274 -7.05 0.58 -11.75
C GLY A 274 -8.45 -0.02 -11.77
N HIS A 275 -9.30 0.37 -10.82
CA HIS A 275 -10.67 -0.17 -10.68
C HIS A 275 -11.65 0.51 -11.65
N ARG A 276 -11.52 0.22 -12.94
CA ARG A 276 -12.28 0.87 -14.03
C ARG A 276 -13.80 0.74 -13.88
N ASN A 277 -14.31 -0.40 -13.44
CA ASN A 277 -15.74 -0.63 -13.20
C ASN A 277 -16.27 0.23 -12.05
N VAL A 278 -15.52 0.32 -10.95
CA VAL A 278 -15.81 1.21 -9.81
C VAL A 278 -15.78 2.66 -10.26
N PHE A 279 -14.75 3.07 -11.00
CA PHE A 279 -14.62 4.42 -11.53
C PHE A 279 -15.85 4.84 -12.36
N ARG A 280 -16.29 3.97 -13.28
CA ARG A 280 -17.51 4.19 -14.08
C ARG A 280 -18.78 4.26 -13.22
N ARG A 281 -18.86 3.46 -12.16
CA ARG A 281 -19.99 3.51 -11.23
C ARG A 281 -20.02 4.83 -10.46
N LEU A 282 -18.89 5.33 -10.01
CA LEU A 282 -18.79 6.65 -9.36
C LEU A 282 -19.27 7.75 -10.32
N LEU A 283 -18.90 7.69 -11.59
CA LEU A 283 -19.32 8.66 -12.62
C LEU A 283 -20.83 8.65 -12.93
N SER A 284 -21.51 7.53 -12.71
CA SER A 284 -22.94 7.38 -13.01
C SER A 284 -23.85 8.14 -12.04
N GLN A 285 -23.31 8.72 -10.97
CA GLN A 285 -24.10 9.48 -10.01
C GLN A 285 -24.48 10.87 -10.55
N PRO A 286 -25.74 11.33 -10.32
CA PRO A 286 -26.12 12.69 -10.63
C PRO A 286 -25.37 13.69 -9.74
N ASP A 287 -24.96 14.82 -10.31
CA ASP A 287 -24.35 15.93 -9.56
C ASP A 287 -25.35 16.41 -8.50
N LYS A 288 -25.14 16.03 -7.24
CA LYS A 288 -25.87 16.62 -6.12
C LYS A 288 -25.31 18.00 -5.91
N GLY A 289 -25.98 19.01 -6.48
CA GLY A 289 -25.65 20.41 -6.27
C GLY A 289 -25.71 20.74 -4.78
N ARG A 290 -24.55 20.72 -4.12
CA ARG A 290 -24.43 21.21 -2.75
C ARG A 290 -24.46 22.73 -2.82
N SER A 291 -25.63 23.29 -2.52
CA SER A 291 -25.78 24.70 -2.20
C SER A 291 -25.11 24.94 -0.85
N ASP A 292 -23.80 25.23 -0.79
CA ASP A 292 -23.25 25.77 0.45
C ASP A 292 -22.05 26.70 0.24
N VAL A 293 -22.22 27.87 0.86
CA VAL A 293 -21.31 28.91 1.35
C VAL A 293 -19.91 28.99 0.72
N LEU A 294 -19.67 30.10 0.02
CA LEU A 294 -18.37 30.53 -0.50
C LEU A 294 -17.30 30.58 0.60
N SER A 295 -16.09 30.12 0.31
CA SER A 295 -14.93 30.45 1.13
C SER A 295 -14.56 31.93 0.95
N LEU A 296 -13.95 32.57 1.95
CA LEU A 296 -13.51 33.96 1.84
C LEU A 296 -12.51 34.16 0.67
N GLU A 297 -11.76 33.11 0.34
CA GLU A 297 -10.81 33.06 -0.78
C GLU A 297 -11.55 33.09 -2.14
N GLU A 298 -12.68 32.38 -2.25
CA GLU A 298 -13.57 32.41 -3.42
C GLU A 298 -14.27 33.76 -3.57
N ILE A 299 -14.71 34.39 -2.46
CA ILE A 299 -15.33 35.73 -2.47
C ILE A 299 -14.33 36.78 -2.97
N LEU A 300 -13.05 36.66 -2.60
CA LEU A 300 -12.01 37.62 -2.98
C LEU A 300 -11.51 37.41 -4.42
N ALA A 301 -11.60 36.19 -4.96
CA ALA A 301 -11.20 35.88 -6.33
C ALA A 301 -12.22 36.32 -7.39
N GLU A 302 -13.51 36.46 -7.05
CA GLU A 302 -14.55 36.94 -7.98
C GLU A 302 -14.51 38.46 -8.22
N GLY A 303 -13.76 39.22 -7.42
CA GLY A 303 -13.69 40.69 -7.50
C GLY A 303 -12.74 41.27 -8.56
N SER A 304 -12.03 40.45 -9.35
CA SER A 304 -10.98 40.92 -10.26
C SER A 304 -11.31 40.90 -11.76
N GLU A 305 -12.49 40.42 -12.17
CA GLU A 305 -12.92 40.39 -13.58
C GLU A 305 -14.15 41.29 -13.78
N GLU A 306 -13.95 42.61 -13.79
CA GLU A 306 -14.98 43.56 -14.23
C GLU A 306 -15.10 43.55 -15.76
N GLY A 307 -16.22 43.02 -16.28
CA GLY A 307 -16.53 43.02 -17.70
C GLY A 307 -18.00 42.69 -18.03
N GLU A 308 -18.88 43.65 -17.76
CA GLU A 308 -20.24 43.85 -18.31
C GLU A 308 -21.39 42.88 -17.97
N ARG A 309 -22.53 43.50 -17.60
CA ARG A 309 -23.74 42.93 -17.00
C ARG A 309 -24.69 42.30 -18.04
N GLY A 310 -25.32 41.18 -17.66
CA GLY A 310 -26.58 40.74 -18.27
C GLY A 310 -27.19 39.47 -17.67
N ALA A 311 -28.19 39.64 -16.79
CA ALA A 311 -29.17 38.66 -16.30
C ALA A 311 -28.70 37.52 -15.37
N VAL A 312 -29.26 37.52 -14.15
CA VAL A 312 -29.14 36.48 -13.13
C VAL A 312 -29.82 35.19 -13.62
N GLN A 313 -29.02 34.27 -14.17
CA GLN A 313 -29.32 32.84 -14.17
C GLN A 313 -28.44 32.17 -13.11
N MET A 314 -29.04 31.39 -12.21
CA MET A 314 -28.27 30.57 -11.26
C MET A 314 -27.36 29.62 -12.05
N ASP A 315 -26.05 29.72 -11.80
CA ASP A 315 -25.02 29.15 -12.66
C ASP A 315 -24.78 27.64 -12.36
N PRO A 316 -25.05 26.70 -13.28
CA PRO A 316 -24.75 25.27 -13.14
C PRO A 316 -23.26 24.93 -13.25
N THR A 317 -22.36 25.93 -13.31
CA THR A 317 -20.93 25.77 -13.58
C THR A 317 -20.07 25.42 -12.34
N ARG A 318 -20.55 25.69 -11.13
CA ARG A 318 -19.74 25.58 -9.89
C ARG A 318 -19.46 24.13 -9.49
N THR A 319 -20.44 23.23 -9.62
CA THR A 319 -20.25 21.78 -9.42
C THR A 319 -19.32 21.17 -10.48
N GLY A 320 -19.39 21.70 -11.71
CA GLY A 320 -18.53 21.29 -12.82
C GLY A 320 -17.04 21.56 -12.57
N LYS A 321 -16.68 22.68 -11.92
CA LYS A 321 -15.27 23.00 -11.61
C LYS A 321 -14.66 22.04 -10.59
N ALA A 322 -15.38 21.74 -9.50
CA ALA A 322 -14.91 20.79 -8.48
C ALA A 322 -14.78 19.38 -9.07
N ARG A 323 -15.78 18.94 -9.82
CA ARG A 323 -15.77 17.65 -10.52
C ARG A 323 -14.64 17.56 -11.53
N LEU A 324 -14.40 18.61 -12.31
CA LEU A 324 -13.29 18.68 -13.26
C LEU A 324 -11.94 18.58 -12.56
N LYS A 325 -11.77 19.24 -11.41
CA LYS A 325 -10.55 19.13 -10.60
C LYS A 325 -10.33 17.68 -10.13
N ALA A 326 -11.36 17.05 -9.57
CA ALA A 326 -11.28 15.65 -9.13
C ALA A 326 -10.95 14.69 -10.28
N LEU A 327 -11.52 14.92 -11.47
CA LEU A 327 -11.23 14.10 -12.65
C LEU A 327 -9.80 14.34 -13.20
N ARG A 328 -9.26 15.55 -13.10
CA ARG A 328 -7.86 15.83 -13.44
C ARG A 328 -6.90 15.10 -12.49
N GLU A 329 -7.18 15.13 -11.18
CA GLU A 329 -6.42 14.37 -10.19
C GLU A 329 -6.51 12.87 -10.47
N ALA A 330 -7.70 12.35 -10.76
CA ALA A 330 -7.88 10.95 -11.15
C ALA A 330 -7.10 10.59 -12.43
N MET A 331 -7.08 11.48 -13.43
CA MET A 331 -6.31 11.30 -14.66
C MET A 331 -4.81 11.21 -14.38
N TYR A 332 -4.31 12.09 -13.52
CA TYR A 332 -2.92 12.10 -13.08
C TYR A 332 -2.54 10.77 -12.41
N HIS A 333 -3.34 10.32 -11.45
CA HIS A 333 -3.06 9.08 -10.74
C HIS A 333 -3.21 7.84 -11.63
N SER A 334 -4.19 7.78 -12.54
CA SER A 334 -4.30 6.65 -13.46
C SER A 334 -3.15 6.61 -14.47
N SER A 335 -2.63 7.76 -14.93
CA SER A 335 -1.46 7.78 -15.81
C SER A 335 -0.20 7.31 -15.10
N GLU A 336 0.07 7.80 -13.88
CA GLU A 336 1.26 7.43 -13.09
C GLU A 336 1.30 5.93 -12.75
N HIS A 337 0.14 5.33 -12.49
CA HIS A 337 0.04 3.90 -12.16
C HIS A 337 -0.14 3.01 -13.41
N GLY A 338 -0.14 3.59 -14.62
CA GLY A 338 -0.21 2.85 -15.88
C GLY A 338 -1.61 2.31 -16.25
N HIS A 339 -2.67 2.85 -15.65
CA HIS A 339 -4.07 2.49 -15.90
C HIS A 339 -4.67 3.27 -17.08
N VAL A 340 -4.05 3.11 -18.25
CA VAL A 340 -4.36 3.88 -19.49
C VAL A 340 -5.83 3.85 -19.88
N ASP A 341 -6.52 2.71 -19.72
CA ASP A 341 -7.94 2.62 -20.11
C ASP A 341 -8.84 3.53 -19.27
N ILE A 342 -8.47 3.79 -18.00
CA ILE A 342 -9.15 4.77 -17.15
C ILE A 342 -8.79 6.17 -17.61
N THR A 343 -7.51 6.45 -17.87
CA THR A 343 -7.07 7.77 -18.36
C THR A 343 -7.80 8.17 -19.65
N LEU A 344 -7.98 7.22 -20.58
CA LEU A 344 -8.74 7.44 -21.82
C LEU A 344 -10.24 7.59 -21.59
N ASP A 345 -10.83 6.84 -20.65
CA ASP A 345 -12.22 7.03 -20.22
C ASP A 345 -12.39 8.47 -19.67
N ILE A 346 -11.45 8.97 -18.85
CA ILE A 346 -11.48 10.35 -18.33
C ILE A 346 -11.32 11.37 -19.44
N ARG A 347 -10.40 11.15 -20.39
CA ARG A 347 -10.21 12.01 -21.56
C ARG A 347 -11.49 12.14 -22.39
N SER A 348 -12.26 11.05 -22.51
CA SER A 348 -13.53 11.03 -23.23
C SER A 348 -14.63 11.89 -22.58
N LEU A 349 -14.48 12.22 -21.29
CA LEU A 349 -15.36 13.13 -20.55
C LEU A 349 -15.03 14.62 -20.78
N GLY A 350 -14.03 14.92 -21.61
CA GLY A 350 -13.63 16.30 -21.94
C GLY A 350 -12.56 16.89 -21.03
N VAL A 351 -11.95 16.09 -20.14
CA VAL A 351 -10.79 16.53 -19.37
C VAL A 351 -9.60 16.69 -20.32
N PRO A 352 -8.94 17.86 -20.37
CA PRO A 352 -7.79 18.07 -21.24
C PRO A 352 -6.59 17.25 -20.78
N TRP A 353 -5.73 16.90 -21.73
CA TRP A 353 -4.44 16.29 -21.42
C TRP A 353 -3.58 17.29 -20.65
N THR A 354 -2.88 16.83 -19.63
CA THR A 354 -1.64 17.48 -19.20
C THR A 354 -0.48 16.83 -19.95
N LEU A 355 0.60 17.57 -20.19
CA LEU A 355 1.79 17.01 -20.85
C LEU A 355 2.27 15.71 -20.17
N HIS A 356 2.34 15.72 -18.84
CA HIS A 356 2.75 14.57 -18.04
C HIS A 356 1.80 13.37 -18.19
N SER A 357 0.48 13.57 -18.03
CA SER A 357 -0.49 12.47 -18.14
C SER A 357 -0.56 11.87 -19.54
N TRP A 358 -0.41 12.70 -20.57
CA TRP A 358 -0.27 12.25 -21.96
C TRP A 358 1.01 11.44 -22.15
N LEU A 359 2.14 11.93 -21.65
CA LEU A 359 3.45 11.29 -21.80
C LEU A 359 3.49 9.92 -21.14
N GLU A 360 3.03 9.81 -19.89
CA GLU A 360 2.99 8.55 -19.16
C GLU A 360 1.98 7.56 -19.76
N SER A 361 0.86 8.06 -20.29
CA SER A 361 -0.07 7.24 -21.07
C SER A 361 0.57 6.70 -22.35
N LEU A 362 1.33 7.53 -23.08
CA LEU A 362 2.06 7.14 -24.29
C LEU A 362 3.16 6.11 -23.96
N ARG A 363 3.93 6.34 -22.89
CA ARG A 363 4.96 5.43 -22.39
C ARG A 363 4.36 4.08 -22.07
N THR A 364 3.28 4.07 -21.30
CA THR A 364 2.61 2.83 -20.90
C THR A 364 2.05 2.08 -22.11
N CYS A 365 1.42 2.77 -23.05
CA CYS A 365 0.95 2.16 -24.30
C CYS A 365 2.08 1.54 -25.12
N PHE A 366 3.23 2.20 -25.18
CA PHE A 366 4.41 1.71 -25.88
C PHE A 366 4.98 0.44 -25.23
N MET A 367 5.12 0.44 -23.90
CA MET A 367 5.56 -0.73 -23.12
C MET A 367 4.61 -1.91 -23.25
N GLN A 368 3.29 -1.66 -23.29
CA GLN A 368 2.27 -2.69 -23.48
C GLN A 368 2.02 -3.06 -24.95
N HIS A 369 2.76 -2.46 -25.89
CA HIS A 369 2.63 -2.67 -27.34
C HIS A 369 1.20 -2.41 -27.91
N ARG A 370 0.44 -1.50 -27.30
CA ARG A 370 -0.95 -1.16 -27.70
C ARG A 370 -0.98 -0.16 -28.85
N ARG A 371 -0.61 -0.61 -30.06
CA ARG A 371 -0.47 0.23 -31.27
C ARG A 371 -1.66 1.16 -31.58
N PRO A 372 -2.93 0.72 -31.49
CA PRO A 372 -4.06 1.62 -31.79
C PRO A 372 -4.14 2.80 -30.83
N LEU A 373 -3.82 2.58 -29.55
CA LEU A 373 -3.80 3.65 -28.56
C LEU A 373 -2.63 4.61 -28.77
N ILE A 374 -1.46 4.10 -29.14
CA ILE A 374 -0.30 4.95 -29.51
C ILE A 374 -0.70 5.89 -30.65
N GLN A 375 -1.33 5.38 -31.70
CA GLN A 375 -1.77 6.19 -32.84
C GLN A 375 -2.81 7.26 -32.43
N GLY A 376 -3.72 6.93 -31.51
CA GLY A 376 -4.68 7.88 -30.95
C GLY A 376 -3.99 8.97 -30.13
N LEU A 377 -3.11 8.59 -29.20
CA LEU A 377 -2.39 9.52 -28.33
C LEU A 377 -1.48 10.47 -29.13
N LEU A 378 -0.79 9.97 -30.16
CA LEU A 378 0.03 10.83 -31.02
C LEU A 378 -0.81 11.85 -31.80
N LYS A 379 -2.05 11.50 -32.18
CA LYS A 379 -2.98 12.47 -32.80
C LYS A 379 -3.40 13.56 -31.79
N ASP A 380 -3.63 13.16 -30.55
CA ASP A 380 -4.08 14.04 -29.47
C ASP A 380 -3.01 15.00 -28.95
N PHE A 381 -1.73 14.86 -29.36
CA PHE A 381 -0.67 15.79 -28.95
C PHE A 381 -1.01 17.25 -29.28
N SER A 382 -1.74 17.48 -30.38
CA SER A 382 -2.23 18.80 -30.77
C SER A 382 -3.20 19.46 -29.78
N CYS A 383 -3.74 18.70 -28.81
CA CYS A 383 -4.58 19.23 -27.75
C CYS A 383 -3.78 19.79 -26.56
N ILE A 384 -2.46 19.59 -26.53
CA ILE A 384 -1.58 20.15 -25.48
C ILE A 384 -1.08 21.49 -25.99
N GLU A 385 -1.31 22.55 -25.22
CA GLU A 385 -0.92 23.91 -25.59
C GLU A 385 0.60 24.09 -25.43
N GLU A 386 1.21 24.93 -26.27
CA GLU A 386 2.66 25.17 -26.24
C GLU A 386 3.13 25.76 -24.90
N GLU A 387 2.26 26.46 -24.19
CA GLU A 387 2.51 27.01 -22.84
C GLU A 387 2.69 25.91 -21.77
N GLU A 388 2.15 24.72 -22.00
CA GLU A 388 2.28 23.57 -21.10
C GLU A 388 3.56 22.75 -21.35
N TYR A 389 4.39 23.14 -22.32
CA TYR A 389 5.63 22.42 -22.61
C TYR A 389 6.66 22.61 -21.49
N THR A 390 6.94 21.53 -20.78
CA THR A 390 7.95 21.49 -19.70
C THR A 390 9.25 20.84 -20.16
N GLU A 391 10.30 20.91 -19.33
CA GLU A 391 11.58 20.21 -19.57
C GLU A 391 11.40 18.70 -19.76
N GLU A 392 10.33 18.11 -19.19
CA GLU A 392 9.96 16.70 -19.32
C GLU A 392 9.76 16.28 -20.78
N LEU A 393 9.20 17.17 -21.63
CA LEU A 393 9.04 16.90 -23.06
C LEU A 393 10.40 16.67 -23.73
N ILE A 394 11.45 17.40 -23.32
CA ILE A 394 12.79 17.30 -23.90
C ILE A 394 13.53 16.09 -23.33
N THR A 395 13.50 15.92 -22.01
CA THR A 395 14.29 14.90 -21.29
C THR A 395 13.70 13.50 -21.42
N HIS A 396 12.37 13.37 -21.48
CA HIS A 396 11.67 12.10 -21.49
C HIS A 396 10.76 11.92 -22.71
N GLY A 397 10.09 12.98 -23.16
CA GLY A 397 9.16 12.96 -24.30
C GLY A 397 9.82 12.65 -25.64
N LEU A 398 10.73 13.50 -26.11
CA LEU A 398 11.43 13.32 -27.37
C LEU A 398 12.18 11.98 -27.43
N PRO A 399 12.93 11.54 -26.39
CA PRO A 399 13.54 10.22 -26.40
C PRO A 399 12.54 9.07 -26.57
N LEU A 400 11.39 9.13 -25.87
CA LEU A 400 10.33 8.14 -26.02
C LEU A 400 9.77 8.13 -27.45
N MET A 401 9.52 9.30 -28.03
CA MET A 401 9.00 9.44 -29.41
C MET A 401 9.98 8.89 -30.45
N PHE A 402 11.29 9.14 -30.28
CA PHE A 402 12.32 8.53 -31.14
C PHE A 402 12.42 7.01 -30.95
N GLN A 403 12.22 6.49 -29.73
CA GLN A 403 12.15 5.06 -29.49
C GLN A 403 10.92 4.44 -30.18
N ILE A 404 9.75 5.08 -30.10
CA ILE A 404 8.54 4.67 -30.82
C ILE A 404 8.80 4.69 -32.33
N LEU A 405 9.42 5.75 -32.86
CA LEU A 405 9.75 5.83 -34.29
C LEU A 405 10.68 4.69 -34.72
N ARG A 406 11.71 4.39 -33.93
CA ARG A 406 12.68 3.33 -34.21
C ARG A 406 12.06 1.93 -34.16
N ALA A 407 11.14 1.71 -33.22
CA ALA A 407 10.47 0.43 -33.04
C ALA A 407 9.29 0.21 -33.99
N SER A 408 8.67 1.30 -34.47
CA SER A 408 7.50 1.25 -35.33
C SER A 408 7.87 0.95 -36.78
N LYS A 409 7.14 0.01 -37.39
CA LYS A 409 7.11 -0.20 -38.85
C LYS A 409 5.84 0.38 -39.50
N ASN A 410 5.03 1.10 -38.71
CA ASN A 410 3.75 1.64 -39.17
C ASN A 410 3.96 3.08 -39.67
N GLU A 411 3.70 3.28 -40.97
CA GLU A 411 3.84 4.59 -41.62
C GLU A 411 2.95 5.67 -40.99
N VAL A 412 1.76 5.33 -40.49
CA VAL A 412 0.85 6.30 -39.87
C VAL A 412 1.47 6.87 -38.58
N ILE A 413 2.07 6.00 -37.76
CA ILE A 413 2.77 6.41 -36.55
C ILE A 413 3.97 7.30 -36.92
N SER A 414 4.74 6.92 -37.94
CA SER A 414 5.88 7.71 -38.42
C SER A 414 5.46 9.09 -38.92
N GLN A 415 4.34 9.18 -39.65
CA GLN A 415 3.79 10.45 -40.12
C GLN A 415 3.31 11.34 -38.97
N GLN A 416 2.59 10.78 -37.99
CA GLN A 416 2.15 11.54 -36.81
C GLN A 416 3.33 12.06 -35.99
N LEU A 417 4.36 11.24 -35.79
CA LEU A 417 5.59 11.68 -35.12
C LEU A 417 6.29 12.80 -35.89
N ALA A 418 6.34 12.73 -37.23
CA ALA A 418 6.92 13.79 -38.05
C ALA A 418 6.14 15.11 -37.92
N VAL A 419 4.81 15.07 -37.82
CA VAL A 419 3.98 16.25 -37.56
C VAL A 419 4.33 16.85 -36.21
N ILE A 420 4.40 16.04 -35.15
CA ILE A 420 4.73 16.52 -33.81
C ILE A 420 6.14 17.12 -33.77
N PHE A 421 7.15 16.46 -34.36
CA PHE A 421 8.50 17.01 -34.41
C PHE A 421 8.57 18.33 -35.16
N THR A 422 7.76 18.50 -36.21
CA THR A 422 7.66 19.76 -36.95
C THR A 422 7.02 20.84 -36.09
N GLN A 423 5.95 20.51 -35.35
CA GLN A 423 5.31 21.40 -34.40
C GLN A 423 6.29 21.85 -33.30
N CYS A 424 7.03 20.91 -32.68
CA CYS A 424 7.99 21.23 -31.63
C CYS A 424 9.23 22.01 -32.13
N TYR A 425 9.63 21.82 -33.40
CA TYR A 425 10.76 22.55 -33.97
C TYR A 425 10.40 23.98 -34.40
N GLY A 426 9.13 24.21 -34.72
CA GLY A 426 8.62 25.51 -35.17
C GLY A 426 8.98 25.82 -36.63
N PRO A 427 8.76 27.07 -37.07
CA PRO A 427 8.84 27.48 -38.49
C PRO A 427 10.28 27.59 -39.03
N TYR A 428 11.29 27.24 -38.24
CA TYR A 428 12.69 27.39 -38.61
C TYR A 428 13.13 26.26 -39.56
N PRO A 429 14.05 26.53 -40.50
CA PRO A 429 14.58 25.49 -41.38
C PRO A 429 15.45 24.52 -40.58
N VAL A 430 15.22 23.21 -40.75
CA VAL A 430 16.03 22.16 -40.11
C VAL A 430 17.51 22.37 -40.51
N PRO A 431 18.45 22.46 -39.57
CA PRO A 431 19.86 22.70 -39.88
C PRO A 431 20.38 21.49 -40.64
N LYS A 432 21.27 21.71 -41.62
CA LYS A 432 21.91 20.61 -42.34
C LYS A 432 22.67 19.74 -41.33
N LEU A 433 22.18 18.53 -41.10
CA LEU A 433 22.84 17.54 -40.24
C LEU A 433 24.17 17.14 -40.88
N THR A 434 25.28 17.54 -40.27
CA THR A 434 26.59 17.03 -40.63
C THR A 434 26.66 15.57 -40.19
N GLU A 435 26.74 14.64 -41.14
CA GLU A 435 26.90 13.21 -40.85
C GLU A 435 28.08 12.99 -39.89
N ILE A 436 27.80 12.51 -38.68
CA ILE A 436 28.82 12.05 -37.75
C ILE A 436 29.35 10.74 -38.34
N LYS A 437 30.37 10.83 -39.20
CA LYS A 437 31.11 9.67 -39.69
C LYS A 437 31.71 8.96 -38.47
N ARG A 438 31.07 7.90 -37.99
CA ARG A 438 31.68 6.97 -37.02
C ARG A 438 32.97 6.47 -37.66
N LYS A 439 34.11 6.92 -37.14
CA LYS A 439 35.42 6.43 -37.59
C LYS A 439 35.48 4.95 -37.24
N GLN A 440 35.50 4.11 -38.27
CA GLN A 440 35.79 2.69 -38.16
C GLN A 440 37.17 2.55 -37.53
N THR A 441 37.24 2.18 -36.25
CA THR A 441 38.50 1.82 -35.61
C THR A 441 38.87 0.42 -36.09
N SER A 442 40.07 0.28 -36.65
CA SER A 442 40.58 -1.00 -37.16
C SER A 442 40.66 -2.02 -36.02
N ARG A 443 39.91 -3.12 -36.14
CA ARG A 443 39.91 -4.24 -35.19
C ARG A 443 41.32 -4.79 -35.01
N LEU A 444 41.68 -5.05 -33.75
CA LEU A 444 42.98 -5.57 -33.35
C LEU A 444 42.94 -7.10 -33.25
N ASP A 445 43.87 -7.78 -33.91
CA ASP A 445 44.03 -9.23 -33.80
C ASP A 445 44.65 -9.59 -32.43
N PRO A 446 44.04 -10.49 -31.63
CA PRO A 446 44.56 -10.93 -30.33
C PRO A 446 46.00 -11.44 -30.35
N HIS A 447 46.53 -11.86 -31.51
CA HIS A 447 47.90 -12.33 -31.66
C HIS A 447 48.98 -11.27 -31.36
N PHE A 448 48.64 -9.97 -31.41
CA PHE A 448 49.58 -8.88 -31.13
C PHE A 448 49.65 -8.47 -29.65
N LEU A 449 48.88 -9.12 -28.77
CA LEU A 449 48.88 -8.83 -27.34
C LEU A 449 50.04 -9.52 -26.62
N ASN A 450 50.91 -8.73 -25.98
CA ASN A 450 52.02 -9.20 -25.13
C ASN A 450 53.01 -10.17 -25.82
N ASN A 451 53.29 -9.93 -27.10
CA ASN A 451 54.24 -10.72 -27.88
C ASN A 451 55.62 -10.05 -27.90
N LYS A 452 56.63 -10.75 -27.38
CA LYS A 452 58.02 -10.29 -27.28
C LYS A 452 58.70 -10.10 -28.63
N GLU A 453 58.36 -10.91 -29.63
CA GLU A 453 59.04 -10.90 -30.93
C GLU A 453 58.64 -9.71 -31.80
N MET A 454 57.44 -9.19 -31.58
CA MET A 454 56.88 -8.10 -32.38
C MET A 454 56.76 -6.75 -31.63
N SER A 455 57.07 -6.72 -30.34
CA SER A 455 56.99 -5.50 -29.54
C SER A 455 58.13 -4.52 -29.80
N ASP A 456 57.78 -3.23 -29.88
CA ASP A 456 58.71 -2.10 -29.96
C ASP A 456 58.76 -1.28 -28.65
N VAL A 457 57.91 -1.63 -27.67
CA VAL A 457 57.88 -1.06 -26.31
C VAL A 457 57.77 -2.17 -25.29
N THR A 458 58.54 -2.06 -24.21
CA THR A 458 58.43 -2.95 -23.05
C THR A 458 58.09 -2.12 -21.81
N PHE A 459 56.99 -2.46 -21.14
CA PHE A 459 56.69 -1.91 -19.82
C PHE A 459 57.26 -2.82 -18.74
N LEU A 460 58.00 -2.28 -17.79
CA LEU A 460 58.47 -3.00 -16.62
C LEU A 460 57.51 -2.68 -15.47
N VAL A 461 56.65 -3.64 -15.12
CA VAL A 461 55.63 -3.48 -14.08
C VAL A 461 55.97 -4.44 -12.94
N GLU A 462 56.29 -3.93 -11.76
CA GLU A 462 56.78 -4.74 -10.62
C GLU A 462 57.98 -5.64 -10.99
N GLY A 463 58.91 -5.13 -11.81
CA GLY A 463 60.06 -5.89 -12.30
C GLY A 463 59.75 -6.95 -13.36
N LYS A 464 58.48 -7.10 -13.77
CA LYS A 464 58.07 -8.04 -14.84
C LYS A 464 57.87 -7.32 -16.17
N PRO A 465 58.40 -7.82 -17.29
CA PRO A 465 58.20 -7.22 -18.60
C PRO A 465 56.79 -7.47 -19.13
N PHE A 466 56.24 -6.47 -19.81
CA PHE A 466 55.02 -6.53 -20.59
C PHE A 466 55.27 -5.90 -21.96
N TYR A 467 55.04 -6.67 -23.02
CA TYR A 467 55.40 -6.33 -24.39
C TYR A 467 54.24 -5.64 -25.11
N ALA A 468 54.51 -4.49 -25.74
CA ALA A 468 53.49 -3.64 -26.35
C ALA A 468 53.97 -3.07 -27.69
N HIS A 469 53.01 -2.56 -28.47
CA HIS A 469 53.25 -2.02 -29.82
C HIS A 469 52.90 -0.52 -29.85
N LYS A 470 53.82 0.37 -30.26
CA LYS A 470 53.66 1.84 -30.27
C LYS A 470 52.44 2.27 -31.07
N VAL A 471 52.21 1.64 -32.23
CA VAL A 471 51.08 1.96 -33.11
C VAL A 471 49.74 1.76 -32.40
N LEU A 472 49.60 0.70 -31.61
CA LEU A 472 48.36 0.38 -30.89
C LEU A 472 48.14 1.34 -29.72
N LEU A 473 49.22 1.69 -29.04
CA LEU A 473 49.19 2.68 -27.98
C LEU A 473 48.85 4.08 -28.53
N PHE A 474 49.34 4.42 -29.72
CA PHE A 474 49.06 5.68 -30.41
C PHE A 474 47.61 5.82 -30.85
N THR A 475 46.99 4.73 -31.31
CA THR A 475 45.58 4.72 -31.70
C THR A 475 44.65 4.67 -30.49
N ALA A 476 45.02 3.93 -29.43
CA ALA A 476 44.20 3.78 -28.24
C ALA A 476 44.16 5.03 -27.34
N SER A 477 45.23 5.84 -27.29
CA SER A 477 45.25 7.02 -26.42
C SER A 477 46.19 8.12 -26.92
N SER A 478 45.67 9.35 -26.97
CA SER A 478 46.47 10.56 -27.19
C SER A 478 47.57 10.73 -26.14
N ARG A 479 47.35 10.24 -24.91
CA ARG A 479 48.35 10.30 -23.82
C ARG A 479 49.53 9.38 -24.07
N PHE A 480 49.28 8.15 -24.53
CA PHE A 480 50.34 7.25 -24.96
C PHE A 480 51.05 7.76 -26.22
N LYS A 481 50.29 8.39 -27.13
CA LYS A 481 50.85 9.08 -28.29
C LYS A 481 51.87 10.13 -27.89
N SER A 482 51.51 11.04 -27.00
CA SER A 482 52.44 12.04 -26.49
C SER A 482 53.62 11.43 -25.72
N LEU A 483 53.40 10.35 -24.97
CA LEU A 483 54.44 9.70 -24.17
C LEU A 483 55.52 9.04 -25.03
N LEU A 484 55.17 8.43 -26.16
CA LEU A 484 56.14 7.71 -27.01
C LEU A 484 56.58 8.51 -28.25
N ALA A 485 55.92 9.63 -28.60
CA ALA A 485 56.28 10.45 -29.76
C ALA A 485 57.69 11.06 -29.69
N ASN A 486 58.22 11.30 -28.48
CA ASN A 486 59.54 11.91 -28.28
C ASN A 486 60.69 10.90 -28.18
N ARG A 487 60.47 9.61 -28.51
CA ARG A 487 61.48 8.55 -28.35
C ARG A 487 61.78 7.86 -29.69
N PRO A 488 63.06 7.80 -30.13
CA PRO A 488 63.41 7.21 -31.42
C PRO A 488 62.99 5.73 -31.51
N ALA A 489 62.60 5.30 -32.70
CA ALA A 489 62.02 3.97 -32.95
C ALA A 489 63.04 2.82 -32.90
N THR A 490 64.34 3.12 -32.85
CA THR A 490 65.43 2.15 -33.03
C THR A 490 65.89 1.47 -31.74
N GLU A 491 65.39 1.89 -30.58
CA GLU A 491 65.69 1.25 -29.29
C GLU A 491 64.40 0.75 -28.64
N ASN A 492 64.39 -0.53 -28.25
CA ASN A 492 63.32 -1.13 -27.46
C ASN A 492 63.10 -0.28 -26.22
N THR A 493 62.02 0.49 -26.22
CA THR A 493 61.80 1.52 -25.22
C THR A 493 61.30 0.84 -23.95
N CYS A 494 62.14 0.75 -22.92
CA CYS A 494 61.75 0.26 -21.61
C CYS A 494 61.10 1.38 -20.78
N ILE A 495 59.91 1.15 -20.25
CA ILE A 495 59.17 2.10 -19.41
C ILE A 495 58.82 1.43 -18.09
N GLU A 496 59.39 1.93 -17.00
CA GLU A 496 59.09 1.41 -15.67
C GLU A 496 57.79 2.01 -15.11
N ILE A 497 56.94 1.14 -14.58
CA ILE A 497 55.67 1.49 -13.93
C ILE A 497 55.72 0.95 -12.51
N SER A 498 55.99 1.85 -11.57
CA SER A 498 56.11 1.55 -10.13
C SER A 498 54.79 1.61 -9.37
N HIS A 499 53.74 2.21 -9.94
CA HIS A 499 52.50 2.55 -9.24
C HIS A 499 51.29 1.65 -9.57
N VAL A 500 51.49 0.56 -10.33
CA VAL A 500 50.40 -0.34 -10.75
C VAL A 500 50.87 -1.79 -10.60
N LYS A 501 50.02 -2.66 -10.03
CA LYS A 501 50.29 -4.10 -9.97
C LYS A 501 50.22 -4.74 -11.36
N TYR A 502 51.06 -5.72 -11.64
CA TYR A 502 51.14 -6.36 -12.97
C TYR A 502 49.80 -6.89 -13.48
N SER A 503 49.02 -7.53 -12.61
CA SER A 503 47.69 -8.08 -12.95
C SER A 503 46.68 -7.01 -13.35
N ILE A 504 46.71 -5.85 -12.69
CA ILE A 504 45.83 -4.72 -13.01
C ILE A 504 46.25 -4.09 -14.34
N PHE A 505 47.56 -3.98 -14.58
CA PHE A 505 48.09 -3.45 -15.84
C PHE A 505 47.68 -4.32 -17.03
N GLN A 506 47.81 -5.64 -16.90
CA GLN A 506 47.43 -6.61 -17.93
C GLN A 506 45.94 -6.54 -18.29
N VAL A 507 45.05 -6.53 -17.28
CA VAL A 507 43.59 -6.43 -17.51
C VAL A 507 43.21 -5.11 -18.16
N LYS A 508 43.79 -3.99 -17.70
CA LYS A 508 43.53 -2.68 -18.32
C LYS A 508 43.98 -2.67 -19.77
N TYR A 509 45.17 -3.20 -20.07
CA TYR A 509 45.68 -3.26 -21.45
C TYR A 509 44.78 -4.10 -22.37
N LEU A 510 44.30 -5.26 -21.88
CA LEU A 510 43.33 -6.09 -22.59
C LEU A 510 42.00 -5.35 -22.84
N SER A 511 41.49 -4.63 -21.83
CA SER A 511 40.28 -3.82 -21.99
C SER A 511 40.47 -2.66 -22.96
N PHE A 512 41.67 -2.06 -23.04
CA PHE A 512 41.99 -1.04 -24.04
C PHE A 512 42.00 -1.61 -25.46
N SER A 513 42.44 -2.86 -25.65
CA SER A 513 42.35 -3.54 -26.94
C SER A 513 40.91 -3.83 -27.36
N GLN A 514 40.03 -4.13 -26.39
CA GLN A 514 38.61 -4.40 -26.65
C GLN A 514 37.79 -3.12 -26.84
N ALA A 515 38.15 -2.00 -26.20
CA ALA A 515 37.47 -0.71 -26.36
C ALA A 515 37.72 -0.03 -27.74
N VAL A 516 38.51 -0.67 -28.61
CA VAL A 516 38.73 -0.29 -30.01
C VAL A 516 37.78 -1.05 -30.96
N GLU A 517 37.00 -2.03 -30.47
CA GLU A 517 35.81 -2.60 -31.15
C GLU A 517 34.56 -1.77 -30.92
#